data_AF-A0A315ASR4-F1
#
_entry.id   AF-A0A315ASR4-F1
#
_cell.length_a   1.000
_cell.length_b   1.000
_cell.length_c   1.000
_cell.angle_alpha   90.00
_cell.angle_beta   90.00
_cell.angle_gamma   90.00
#
_symmetry.space_group_name_H-M   'P 1'
#
loop_
_entity.id
_entity.type
_entity.pdbx_description
1 polymer ?
#
loop_
_entity_poly.entity_id
_entity_poly.type
_entity_poly.pdbx_seq_one_letter_code
_entity_poly.pdbx_strand_id
1 'polypeptide(L)'
;MTMETESGSAHPVEPPLKRSDNFFILFMICMVCIVTWVGYLSYQKGQLEETTKRNGEAWLQWLSEAATHRHEAGFQPEACAAQLPPTSQRWQNCYQSLTAADGPLGPQRNPFSSHQVQRAVKCDSQDRQLAGSLVFEKITPTPPGSAIPTLMTALLDSDSIGEKIQIRISVCDSGSNPIRIGELEF
;
A
#
# COMPACT_ATOMS: atom_id res chain seq x y z
N MET A 1 82.86 -15.46 -36.31
CA MET A 1 81.42 -15.81 -36.33
C MET A 1 81.16 -16.76 -35.20
N THR A 2 80.56 -16.29 -34.11
CA THR A 2 79.79 -17.11 -33.16
C THR A 2 78.75 -16.16 -32.57
N MET A 3 77.53 -16.21 -33.13
CA MET A 3 76.34 -15.60 -32.54
C MET A 3 75.96 -16.46 -31.33
N GLU A 4 76.03 -15.89 -30.14
CA GLU A 4 75.37 -16.49 -28.97
C GLU A 4 73.93 -15.98 -28.93
N THR A 5 73.00 -16.91 -29.13
CA THR A 5 71.56 -16.70 -29.04
C THR A 5 71.18 -16.64 -27.56
N GLU A 6 70.87 -15.45 -27.05
CA GLU A 6 70.29 -15.28 -25.71
C GLU A 6 68.85 -15.81 -25.73
N SER A 7 68.64 -16.93 -25.03
CA SER A 7 67.34 -17.59 -24.87
C SER A 7 66.41 -16.72 -24.02
N GLY A 8 65.34 -16.21 -24.62
CA GLY A 8 64.28 -15.50 -23.91
C GLY A 8 63.72 -16.31 -22.74
N SER A 9 63.82 -15.75 -21.54
CA SER A 9 63.20 -16.24 -20.31
C SER A 9 61.68 -16.29 -20.48
N ALA A 10 61.14 -17.49 -20.65
CA ALA A 10 59.70 -17.72 -20.56
C ALA A 10 59.28 -17.51 -19.09
N HIS A 11 58.52 -16.45 -18.83
CA HIS A 11 57.85 -16.28 -17.54
C HIS A 11 56.98 -17.52 -17.25
N PRO A 12 57.06 -18.11 -16.05
CA PRO A 12 56.24 -19.27 -15.72
C PRO A 12 54.77 -18.85 -15.79
N VAL A 13 54.04 -19.44 -16.73
CA VAL A 13 52.59 -19.35 -16.82
C VAL A 13 52.02 -19.82 -15.49
N GLU A 14 51.17 -18.99 -14.87
CA GLU A 14 50.53 -19.28 -13.59
C GLU A 14 50.01 -20.73 -13.55
N PRO A 15 50.19 -21.45 -12.43
CA PRO A 15 49.74 -22.84 -12.34
C PRO A 15 48.22 -22.91 -12.61
N PRO A 16 47.73 -23.96 -13.29
CA PRO A 16 46.31 -24.09 -13.59
C PRO A 16 45.50 -24.07 -12.28
N LEU A 17 44.39 -23.32 -12.31
CA LEU A 17 43.48 -23.11 -11.19
C LEU A 17 43.27 -24.42 -10.39
N LYS A 18 43.58 -24.42 -9.09
CA LYS A 18 43.42 -25.65 -8.29
C LYS A 18 41.94 -25.99 -8.18
N ARG A 19 41.64 -27.29 -8.05
CA ARG A 19 40.25 -27.77 -7.87
C ARG A 19 39.55 -27.11 -6.67
N SER A 20 40.29 -26.78 -5.62
CA SER A 20 39.82 -26.02 -4.45
C SER A 20 39.43 -24.59 -4.82
N ASP A 21 40.24 -23.91 -5.63
CA ASP A 21 40.00 -22.52 -6.04
C ASP A 21 38.77 -22.43 -6.94
N ASN A 22 38.57 -23.42 -7.82
CA ASN A 22 37.38 -23.48 -8.67
C ASN A 22 36.09 -23.68 -7.85
N PHE A 23 36.12 -24.51 -6.80
CA PHE A 23 35.00 -24.66 -5.88
C PHE A 23 34.71 -23.37 -5.10
N PHE A 24 35.76 -22.68 -4.64
CA PHE A 24 35.63 -21.41 -3.92
C PHE A 24 35.02 -20.31 -4.81
N ILE A 25 35.46 -20.19 -6.06
CA ILE A 25 34.91 -19.21 -7.01
C ILE A 25 33.45 -19.53 -7.32
N LEU A 26 33.11 -20.80 -7.56
CA LEU A 26 31.72 -21.21 -7.76
C LEU A 26 30.87 -20.86 -6.54
N PHE A 27 31.37 -21.11 -5.33
CA PHE A 27 30.69 -20.75 -4.09
C PHE A 27 30.47 -19.24 -3.94
N MET A 28 31.46 -18.42 -4.29
CA MET A 28 31.33 -16.95 -4.29
C MET A 28 30.26 -16.48 -5.28
N ILE A 29 30.26 -17.02 -6.50
CA ILE A 29 29.24 -16.68 -7.50
C ILE A 29 27.85 -17.09 -6.99
N CYS A 30 27.70 -18.29 -6.43
CA CYS A 30 26.45 -18.75 -5.82
C CYS A 30 25.98 -17.82 -4.71
N MET A 31 26.88 -17.36 -3.83
CA MET A 31 26.55 -16.43 -2.75
C MET A 31 26.06 -15.08 -3.29
N VAL A 32 26.73 -14.53 -4.31
CA VAL A 32 26.28 -13.28 -4.96
C VAL A 32 24.88 -13.46 -5.56
N CYS A 33 24.64 -14.55 -6.30
CA CYS A 33 23.32 -14.84 -6.86
C CYS A 33 22.23 -14.94 -5.79
N ILE A 34 22.50 -15.62 -4.66
CA ILE A 34 21.55 -15.75 -3.55
C ILE A 34 21.24 -14.38 -2.94
N VAL A 35 22.25 -13.56 -2.67
CA VAL A 35 22.06 -12.24 -2.07
C VAL A 35 21.26 -11.32 -3.01
N THR A 36 21.59 -11.28 -4.30
CA THR A 36 20.83 -10.49 -5.28
C THR A 36 19.37 -10.95 -5.36
N TRP A 37 19.13 -12.27 -5.32
CA TRP A 37 17.79 -12.84 -5.31
C TRP A 37 16.99 -12.43 -4.06
N VAL A 38 17.58 -12.54 -2.86
CA VAL A 38 16.95 -12.11 -1.59
C VAL A 38 16.67 -10.61 -1.60
N GLY A 39 17.59 -9.81 -2.15
CA GLY A 39 17.41 -8.38 -2.34
C GLY A 39 16.22 -8.05 -3.25
N TYR A 40 16.10 -8.75 -4.38
CA TYR A 40 14.99 -8.59 -5.31
C TYR A 40 13.64 -8.93 -4.66
N LEU A 41 13.55 -10.04 -3.93
CA LEU A 41 12.34 -10.42 -3.21
C LEU A 41 11.94 -9.38 -2.14
N SER A 42 12.92 -8.84 -1.43
CA SER A 42 12.70 -7.80 -0.41
C SER A 42 12.17 -6.51 -1.05
N TYR A 43 12.75 -6.13 -2.20
CA TYR A 43 12.30 -4.97 -2.96
C TYR A 43 10.86 -5.13 -3.47
N GLN A 44 10.53 -6.28 -4.07
CA GLN A 44 9.17 -6.54 -4.54
C GLN A 44 8.15 -6.43 -3.41
N LYS A 45 8.43 -7.02 -2.24
CA LYS A 45 7.55 -6.91 -1.06
C LYS A 45 7.36 -5.46 -0.63
N GLY A 46 8.45 -4.68 -0.57
CA GLY A 46 8.38 -3.26 -0.25
C GLY A 46 7.48 -2.48 -1.22
N GLN A 47 7.53 -2.79 -2.53
CA GLN A 47 6.70 -2.10 -3.52
C GLN A 47 5.20 -2.37 -3.36
N LEU A 48 4.80 -3.55 -2.90
CA LEU A 48 3.39 -3.84 -2.61
C LEU A 48 2.87 -2.97 -1.46
N GLU A 49 3.66 -2.80 -0.41
CA GLU A 49 3.31 -1.97 0.74
C GLU A 49 3.25 -0.48 0.37
N GLU A 50 4.24 0.01 -0.38
CA GLU A 50 4.25 1.41 -0.84
C GLU A 50 3.08 1.71 -1.77
N THR A 51 2.74 0.81 -2.69
CA THR A 51 1.55 0.96 -3.55
C THR A 51 0.26 0.98 -2.73
N THR A 52 0.18 0.14 -1.70
CA THR A 52 -0.97 0.10 -0.78
C THR A 52 -1.13 1.41 -0.02
N LYS A 53 -0.02 1.97 0.50
CA LYS A 53 -0.04 3.29 1.18
C LYS A 53 -0.49 4.39 0.22
N ARG A 54 0.06 4.42 -1.00
CA ARG A 54 -0.34 5.38 -2.04
C ARG A 54 -1.82 5.30 -2.40
N ASN A 55 -2.40 4.09 -2.47
CA ASN A 55 -3.83 3.94 -2.66
C ASN A 55 -4.59 4.63 -1.51
N GLY A 56 -4.20 4.36 -0.26
CA GLY A 56 -4.78 5.02 0.91
C GLY A 56 -4.62 6.54 0.91
N GLU A 57 -3.44 7.05 0.54
CA GLU A 57 -3.17 8.48 0.40
C GLU A 57 -4.04 9.13 -0.68
N ALA A 58 -4.25 8.45 -1.81
CA ALA A 58 -5.16 8.91 -2.86
C ALA A 58 -6.61 8.96 -2.37
N TRP A 59 -7.04 8.02 -1.52
CA TRP A 59 -8.35 8.08 -0.85
C TRP A 59 -8.44 9.29 0.09
N LEU A 60 -7.41 9.50 0.93
CA LEU A 60 -7.36 10.63 1.85
C LEU A 60 -7.39 11.96 1.09
N GLN A 61 -6.61 12.10 0.03
CA GLN A 61 -6.55 13.30 -0.80
C GLN A 61 -7.90 13.56 -1.47
N TRP A 62 -8.47 12.54 -2.12
CA TRP A 62 -9.77 12.69 -2.79
C TRP A 62 -10.87 13.06 -1.80
N LEU A 63 -10.96 12.38 -0.65
CA LEU A 63 -11.98 12.67 0.35
C LEU A 63 -11.81 14.06 0.97
N SER A 64 -10.56 14.50 1.21
CA SER A 64 -10.28 15.83 1.76
C SER A 64 -10.66 16.95 0.80
N GLU A 65 -10.40 16.76 -0.50
CA GLU A 65 -10.80 17.72 -1.55
C GLU A 65 -12.32 17.68 -1.78
N ALA A 66 -12.92 16.49 -1.76
CA ALA A 66 -14.37 16.36 -1.85
C ALA A 66 -15.08 17.01 -0.65
N ALA A 67 -14.52 16.94 0.56
CA ALA A 67 -15.10 17.55 1.75
C ALA A 67 -15.29 19.07 1.63
N THR A 68 -14.41 19.76 0.88
CA THR A 68 -14.53 21.23 0.70
C THR A 68 -15.60 21.61 -0.32
N HIS A 69 -15.85 20.75 -1.32
CA HIS A 69 -16.73 21.05 -2.46
C HIS A 69 -18.06 20.30 -2.47
N ARG A 70 -18.25 19.28 -1.62
CA ARG A 70 -19.45 18.42 -1.63
C ARG A 70 -20.78 19.13 -1.33
N HIS A 71 -20.72 20.37 -0.85
CA HIS A 71 -21.89 21.22 -0.60
C HIS A 71 -22.29 22.08 -1.82
N GLU A 72 -21.47 22.10 -2.87
CA GLU A 72 -21.72 22.87 -4.08
C GLU A 72 -22.76 22.18 -4.96
N ALA A 73 -23.63 22.98 -5.59
CA ALA A 73 -24.67 22.44 -6.48
C ALA A 73 -24.04 21.71 -7.68
N GLY A 74 -24.50 20.49 -7.95
CA GLY A 74 -24.00 19.67 -9.06
C GLY A 74 -22.67 18.95 -8.79
N PHE A 75 -22.25 18.82 -7.52
CA PHE A 75 -21.08 18.03 -7.15
C PHE A 75 -21.16 16.59 -7.69
N GLN A 76 -20.06 16.13 -8.29
CA GLN A 76 -19.90 14.76 -8.78
C GLN A 76 -18.77 14.06 -8.01
N PRO A 77 -18.97 12.80 -7.55
CA PRO A 77 -20.18 11.99 -7.73
C PRO A 77 -21.35 12.45 -6.85
N GLU A 78 -22.56 12.51 -7.42
CA GLU A 78 -23.78 12.92 -6.69
C GLU A 78 -24.01 12.11 -5.42
N ALA A 79 -23.70 10.81 -5.42
CA ALA A 79 -23.87 9.96 -4.25
C ALA A 79 -23.04 10.38 -3.02
N CYS A 80 -22.00 11.20 -3.21
CA CYS A 80 -21.17 11.74 -2.15
C CYS A 80 -21.55 13.18 -1.75
N ALA A 81 -22.54 13.79 -2.42
CA ALA A 81 -22.88 15.19 -2.20
C ALA A 81 -23.73 15.41 -0.93
N ALA A 82 -23.47 16.54 -0.26
CA ALA A 82 -24.09 16.89 1.02
C ALA A 82 -25.53 17.39 0.91
N GLN A 83 -26.01 17.69 -0.29
CA GLN A 83 -27.36 18.19 -0.56
C GLN A 83 -28.38 17.11 -0.94
N LEU A 84 -28.00 15.82 -0.99
CA LEU A 84 -28.93 14.75 -1.30
C LEU A 84 -29.96 14.51 -0.17
N PRO A 85 -31.10 13.87 -0.46
CA PRO A 85 -32.01 13.42 0.59
C PRO A 85 -31.32 12.45 1.57
N PRO A 86 -31.65 12.48 2.87
CA PRO A 86 -30.98 11.68 3.91
C PRO A 86 -30.99 10.16 3.63
N THR A 87 -32.00 9.68 2.91
CA THR A 87 -32.12 8.26 2.52
C THR A 87 -31.08 7.83 1.47
N SER A 88 -30.60 8.77 0.65
CA SER A 88 -29.62 8.53 -0.41
C SER A 88 -28.19 8.86 0.02
N GLN A 89 -28.00 9.66 1.07
CA GLN A 89 -26.71 10.10 1.63
C GLN A 89 -26.05 9.06 2.52
N ARG A 90 -25.92 7.84 2.02
CA ARG A 90 -25.27 6.75 2.75
C ARG A 90 -23.83 6.60 2.29
N TRP A 91 -22.93 6.32 3.23
CA TRP A 91 -21.53 6.02 2.91
C TRP A 91 -21.40 4.96 1.82
N GLN A 92 -22.25 3.92 1.84
CA GLN A 92 -22.21 2.86 0.84
C GLN A 92 -22.43 3.36 -0.59
N ASN A 93 -23.39 4.27 -0.80
CA ASN A 93 -23.70 4.78 -2.14
C ASN A 93 -22.53 5.63 -2.67
N CYS A 94 -21.92 6.45 -1.79
CA CYS A 94 -20.73 7.20 -2.11
C CYS A 94 -19.56 6.26 -2.44
N TYR A 95 -19.25 5.30 -1.56
CA TYR A 95 -18.18 4.34 -1.76
C TYR A 95 -18.32 3.56 -3.08
N GLN A 96 -19.52 3.09 -3.41
CA GLN A 96 -19.81 2.41 -4.67
C GLN A 96 -19.57 3.31 -5.88
N SER A 97 -19.95 4.58 -5.81
CA SER A 97 -19.72 5.54 -6.90
C SER A 97 -18.24 5.87 -7.07
N LEU A 98 -17.48 5.92 -5.98
CA LEU A 98 -16.02 6.14 -6.03
C LEU A 98 -15.25 4.97 -6.61
N THR A 99 -15.71 3.77 -6.31
CA THR A 99 -15.12 2.51 -6.74
C THR A 99 -15.74 1.96 -8.03
N ALA A 100 -16.73 2.63 -8.62
CA ALA A 100 -17.22 2.26 -9.94
C ALA A 100 -16.10 2.33 -10.99
N ALA A 101 -16.23 1.62 -12.11
CA ALA A 101 -15.17 1.55 -13.12
C ALA A 101 -14.79 2.91 -13.71
N ASP A 102 -15.76 3.83 -13.78
CA ASP A 102 -15.65 5.24 -14.19
C ASP A 102 -15.48 6.20 -13.01
N GLY A 103 -15.50 5.69 -11.79
CA GLY A 103 -15.30 6.45 -10.57
C GLY A 103 -13.84 6.90 -10.39
N PRO A 104 -13.60 7.97 -9.62
CA PRO A 104 -12.26 8.54 -9.43
C PRO A 104 -11.25 7.57 -8.82
N LEU A 105 -11.72 6.60 -8.04
CA LEU A 105 -10.89 5.63 -7.32
C LEU A 105 -11.09 4.19 -7.85
N GLY A 106 -11.93 4.01 -8.86
CA GLY A 106 -12.20 2.73 -9.54
C GLY A 106 -10.97 2.01 -10.10
N PRO A 107 -10.01 2.71 -10.73
CA PRO A 107 -8.82 2.08 -11.29
C PRO A 107 -7.86 1.48 -10.24
N GLN A 108 -8.03 1.81 -8.96
CA GLN A 108 -7.13 1.31 -7.92
C GLN A 108 -7.26 -0.20 -7.73
N ARG A 109 -6.10 -0.86 -7.66
CA ARG A 109 -5.99 -2.30 -7.42
C ARG A 109 -5.24 -2.55 -6.13
N ASN A 110 -5.66 -3.57 -5.41
CA ASN A 110 -4.92 -4.10 -4.28
C ASN A 110 -3.68 -4.85 -4.83
N PRO A 111 -2.45 -4.44 -4.52
CA PRO A 111 -1.24 -5.05 -5.07
C PRO A 111 -1.00 -6.48 -4.55
N PHE A 112 -1.57 -6.86 -3.41
CA PHE A 112 -1.43 -8.21 -2.84
C PHE A 112 -2.36 -9.23 -3.50
N SER A 113 -3.58 -8.81 -3.84
CA SER A 113 -4.61 -9.71 -4.40
C SER A 113 -4.87 -9.48 -5.89
N SER A 114 -4.36 -8.39 -6.47
CA SER A 114 -4.65 -7.90 -7.83
C SER A 114 -6.14 -7.62 -8.12
N HIS A 115 -7.02 -7.79 -7.14
CA HIS A 115 -8.41 -7.41 -7.22
C HIS A 115 -8.58 -5.90 -6.97
N GLN A 116 -9.81 -5.40 -7.13
CA GLN A 116 -10.14 -4.06 -6.70
C GLN A 116 -9.85 -3.88 -5.20
N VAL A 117 -9.46 -2.66 -4.80
CA VAL A 117 -9.25 -2.34 -3.38
C VAL A 117 -10.58 -2.53 -2.64
N GLN A 118 -10.58 -3.40 -1.63
CA GLN A 118 -11.76 -3.74 -0.85
C GLN A 118 -11.79 -2.96 0.46
N ARG A 119 -13.00 -2.77 0.99
CA ARG A 119 -13.20 -2.22 2.33
C ARG A 119 -13.31 -3.33 3.36
N ALA A 120 -12.43 -3.30 4.35
CA ALA A 120 -12.48 -4.15 5.53
C ALA A 120 -13.08 -3.39 6.72
N VAL A 121 -13.66 -4.13 7.67
CA VAL A 121 -14.20 -3.57 8.92
C VAL A 121 -13.07 -3.17 9.88
N LYS A 122 -12.00 -3.98 9.91
CA LYS A 122 -10.77 -3.77 10.68
C LYS A 122 -9.63 -4.54 10.01
N CYS A 123 -8.39 -4.17 10.27
CA CYS A 123 -7.24 -5.00 9.96
C CYS A 123 -7.08 -6.07 11.06
N ASP A 124 -6.82 -7.31 10.67
CA ASP A 124 -6.64 -8.44 11.58
C ASP A 124 -5.46 -9.32 11.16
N SER A 125 -4.43 -9.38 12.00
CA SER A 125 -3.23 -10.20 11.76
C SER A 125 -3.50 -11.70 11.58
N GLN A 126 -4.66 -12.19 12.05
CA GLN A 126 -5.08 -13.58 11.86
C GLN A 126 -5.64 -13.85 10.46
N ASP A 127 -6.07 -12.80 9.74
CA ASP A 127 -6.61 -12.90 8.40
C ASP A 127 -5.70 -12.17 7.39
N ARG A 128 -4.81 -12.95 6.76
CA ARG A 128 -3.87 -12.44 5.75
C ARG A 128 -4.53 -12.05 4.42
N GLN A 129 -5.81 -12.36 4.21
CA GLN A 129 -6.53 -11.91 3.01
C GLN A 129 -6.84 -10.41 3.06
N LEU A 130 -6.76 -9.81 4.24
CA LEU A 130 -7.00 -8.38 4.42
C LEU A 130 -5.85 -7.50 3.92
N ALA A 131 -4.67 -8.05 3.64
CA ALA A 131 -3.54 -7.30 3.13
C ALA A 131 -3.93 -6.44 1.91
N GLY A 132 -3.63 -5.14 1.97
CA GLY A 132 -4.00 -4.16 0.94
C GLY A 132 -5.45 -3.64 0.99
N SER A 133 -6.24 -4.03 1.98
CA SER A 133 -7.61 -3.52 2.16
C SER A 133 -7.62 -2.16 2.86
N LEU A 134 -8.67 -1.38 2.59
CA LEU A 134 -8.94 -0.10 3.25
C LEU A 134 -9.86 -0.29 4.45
N VAL A 135 -9.58 0.42 5.54
CA VAL A 135 -10.43 0.48 6.73
C VAL A 135 -10.80 1.94 6.96
N PHE A 136 -12.10 2.19 7.07
CA PHE A 136 -12.65 3.50 7.42
C PHE A 136 -13.24 3.41 8.81
N GLU A 137 -12.76 4.25 9.72
CA GLU A 137 -13.25 4.34 11.09
C GLU A 137 -13.89 5.70 11.29
N LYS A 138 -15.14 5.71 11.77
CA LYS A 138 -15.83 6.91 12.24
C LYS A 138 -15.32 7.26 13.63
N ILE A 139 -14.89 8.50 13.80
CA ILE A 139 -14.49 9.08 15.08
C ILE A 139 -15.70 9.85 15.62
N THR A 140 -16.17 9.47 16.80
CA THR A 140 -17.28 10.13 17.48
C THR A 140 -16.81 10.72 18.81
N PRO A 141 -17.07 12.00 19.10
CA PRO A 141 -16.72 12.57 20.39
C PRO A 141 -17.59 11.95 21.48
N THR A 142 -16.98 11.57 22.59
CA THR A 142 -17.72 11.08 23.77
C THR A 142 -18.28 12.25 24.58
N PRO A 143 -19.31 12.01 25.42
CA PRO A 143 -19.86 13.06 26.28
C PRO A 143 -18.81 13.71 27.20
N PRO A 144 -18.95 15.02 27.50
CA PRO A 144 -18.09 15.70 28.47
C PRO A 144 -18.05 14.96 29.82
N GLY A 145 -16.85 14.75 30.37
CA GLY A 145 -16.63 13.98 31.60
C GLY A 145 -16.28 12.51 31.38
N SER A 146 -16.31 12.01 30.14
CA SER A 146 -15.73 10.71 29.78
C SER A 146 -14.20 10.72 29.89
N ALA A 147 -13.62 9.61 30.36
CA ALA A 147 -12.17 9.44 30.43
C ALA A 147 -11.51 9.23 29.05
N ILE A 148 -12.28 8.76 28.07
CA ILE A 148 -11.84 8.56 26.69
C ILE A 148 -12.51 9.64 25.85
N PRO A 149 -11.79 10.55 25.20
CA PRO A 149 -12.38 11.72 24.54
C PRO A 149 -13.11 11.41 23.23
N THR A 150 -12.66 10.38 22.50
CA THR A 150 -13.25 9.97 21.22
C THR A 150 -13.38 8.45 21.15
N LEU A 151 -14.49 7.98 20.57
CA LEU A 151 -14.74 6.59 20.27
C LEU A 151 -14.53 6.36 18.77
N MET A 152 -13.80 5.32 18.45
CA MET A 152 -13.54 4.90 17.07
C MET A 152 -14.31 3.64 16.77
N THR A 153 -15.17 3.71 15.76
CA THR A 153 -15.99 2.58 15.30
C THR A 153 -15.84 2.42 13.80
N ALA A 154 -15.99 1.21 13.26
CA ALA A 154 -16.03 1.02 11.82
C ALA A 154 -17.13 1.89 11.19
N LEU A 155 -16.81 2.56 10.08
CA LEU A 155 -17.78 3.33 9.31
C LEU A 155 -18.72 2.36 8.58
N LEU A 156 -19.99 2.40 8.93
CA LEU A 156 -20.99 1.47 8.43
C LEU A 156 -21.55 1.93 7.08
N ASP A 157 -22.05 0.98 6.32
CA ASP A 157 -22.72 1.25 5.04
C ASP A 157 -23.93 2.18 5.16
N SER A 158 -24.63 2.08 6.29
CA SER A 158 -25.81 2.87 6.60
C SER A 158 -25.48 4.23 7.23
N ASP A 159 -24.22 4.51 7.56
CA ASP A 159 -23.86 5.80 8.15
C ASP A 159 -24.20 6.93 7.17
N SER A 160 -24.88 7.94 7.70
CA SER A 160 -25.19 9.15 6.95
C SER A 160 -23.92 9.98 6.80
N ILE A 161 -23.67 10.42 5.57
CA ILE A 161 -22.61 11.38 5.24
C ILE A 161 -23.18 12.77 4.94
N GLY A 162 -24.49 12.99 5.15
CA GLY A 162 -25.09 14.31 4.98
C GLY A 162 -24.58 15.31 6.01
N GLU A 163 -24.37 14.84 7.24
CA GLU A 163 -23.71 15.59 8.30
C GLU A 163 -22.20 15.41 8.23
N LYS A 164 -21.45 16.32 8.86
CA LYS A 164 -20.01 16.21 8.93
C LYS A 164 -19.60 15.08 9.85
N ILE A 165 -18.77 14.17 9.36
CA ILE A 165 -18.25 13.05 10.14
C ILE A 165 -16.72 13.05 10.13
N GLN A 166 -16.11 12.75 11.26
CA GLN A 166 -14.66 12.55 11.33
C GLN A 166 -14.36 11.10 10.94
N ILE A 167 -13.52 10.92 9.93
CA ILE A 167 -13.14 9.61 9.38
C ILE A 167 -11.64 9.44 9.51
N ARG A 168 -11.20 8.33 10.11
CA ARG A 168 -9.82 7.83 9.98
C ARG A 168 -9.76 6.82 8.85
N ILE A 169 -8.76 6.97 7.99
CA ILE A 169 -8.44 6.02 6.93
C ILE A 169 -7.17 5.27 7.32
N SER A 170 -7.25 3.95 7.27
CA SER A 170 -6.09 3.07 7.40
C SER A 170 -6.07 2.06 6.25
N VAL A 171 -4.89 1.53 5.95
CA VAL A 171 -4.70 0.40 5.04
C VAL A 171 -4.10 -0.77 5.81
N CYS A 172 -4.42 -1.99 5.41
CA CYS A 172 -3.81 -3.18 6.02
C CYS A 172 -2.49 -3.52 5.31
N ASP A 173 -1.41 -3.69 6.07
CA ASP A 173 -0.09 -4.08 5.56
C ASP A 173 -0.04 -5.56 5.10
N SER A 174 1.15 -6.03 4.69
CA SER A 174 1.35 -7.42 4.27
C SER A 174 1.03 -8.46 5.36
N GLY A 175 1.11 -8.07 6.63
CA GLY A 175 0.73 -8.87 7.80
C GLY A 175 -0.67 -8.58 8.32
N SER A 176 -1.49 -7.85 7.57
CA SER A 176 -2.83 -7.39 7.96
C SER A 176 -2.85 -6.56 9.25
N ASN A 177 -1.80 -5.79 9.51
CA ASN A 177 -1.79 -4.77 10.57
C ASN A 177 -2.19 -3.41 10.01
N PRO A 178 -2.82 -2.54 10.82
CA PRO A 178 -3.26 -1.24 10.36
C PRO A 178 -2.07 -0.27 10.20
N ILE A 179 -1.90 0.27 9.00
CA ILE A 179 -1.10 1.45 8.71
C ILE A 179 -2.06 2.63 8.64
N ARG A 180 -1.89 3.60 9.54
CA ARG A 180 -2.69 4.82 9.57
C ARG A 180 -2.24 5.74 8.43
N ILE A 181 -3.19 6.14 7.60
CA ILE A 181 -2.94 7.08 6.50
C ILE A 181 -3.22 8.51 6.96
N GLY A 182 -4.39 8.72 7.56
CA GLY A 182 -4.77 10.04 8.08
C GLY A 182 -6.19 10.09 8.61
N GLU A 183 -6.56 11.27 9.05
CA GLU A 183 -7.90 11.61 9.55
C GLU A 183 -8.39 12.83 8.80
N LEU A 184 -9.67 12.86 8.48
CA LEU A 184 -10.32 14.00 7.85
C LEU A 184 -11.72 14.22 8.43
N GLU A 185 -12.24 15.42 8.25
CA GLU A 185 -13.65 15.72 8.45
C GLU A 185 -14.31 15.72 7.06
N PHE A 186 -15.19 14.75 6.83
CA PHE A 186 -15.92 14.59 5.57
C PHE A 186 -17.30 15.21 5.72
#